data_AF-A0A7L4MQS7-F1
#
_entry.id   AF-A0A7L4MQS7-F1
#
_cell.length_a   1.000
_cell.length_b   1.000
_cell.length_c   1.000
_cell.angle_alpha   90.00
_cell.angle_beta   90.00
_cell.angle_gamma   90.00
#
_symmetry.space_group_name_H-M   'P 1'
#
loop_
_entity.id
_entity.type
_entity.pdbx_description
1 polymer ?
#
loop_
_entity_poly.entity_id
_entity_poly.type
_entity_poly.pdbx_seq_one_letter_code
_entity_poly.pdbx_strand_id
1 'polypeptide(L)'
;LESSLLTQPWASVCFGESTFLAKACFGDTGYVLLISDLSSVWYESADVKVVGQRSKELNKRLTVHVSSFLHRLRNLMCPLLAEQPHTATSFSCQNTATSFSCQNTATSFSCQNTATSFSCHRVAGGLNLHVKSELSGLPFYWDFHCCPAPVEMV
;
A
#
# COMPACT_ATOMS: atom_id res chain seq x y z
N LEU A 1 -8.27 -15.26 -3.59
CA LEU A 1 -7.67 -13.91 -3.59
C LEU A 1 -6.94 -13.61 -4.89
N GLU A 2 -6.14 -14.54 -5.41
CA GLU A 2 -5.40 -14.35 -6.67
C GLU A 2 -6.31 -14.10 -7.88
N SER A 3 -7.40 -14.85 -8.03
CA SER A 3 -8.39 -14.60 -9.10
C SER A 3 -9.02 -13.20 -8.99
N SER A 4 -9.18 -12.67 -7.78
CA SER A 4 -9.71 -11.33 -7.52
C SER A 4 -8.66 -10.22 -7.75
N LEU A 5 -7.37 -10.56 -7.72
CA LEU A 5 -6.27 -9.64 -8.06
C LEU A 5 -6.23 -9.35 -9.57
N LEU A 6 -6.56 -10.35 -10.39
CA LEU A 6 -6.59 -10.19 -11.86
C LEU A 6 -7.60 -9.12 -12.30
N THR A 7 -8.66 -8.91 -11.53
CA THR A 7 -9.68 -7.88 -11.82
C THR A 7 -9.38 -6.52 -11.20
N GLN A 8 -8.29 -6.38 -10.43
CA GLN A 8 -7.91 -5.09 -9.85
C GLN A 8 -7.18 -4.23 -10.89
N PRO A 9 -7.51 -2.93 -10.99
CA PRO A 9 -6.77 -2.02 -11.85
C PRO A 9 -5.34 -1.83 -11.36
N TRP A 10 -4.44 -1.52 -12.29
CA TRP A 10 -3.10 -1.03 -11.95
C TRP A 10 -3.18 0.47 -11.66
N ALA A 11 -2.72 0.88 -10.49
CA ALA A 11 -2.65 2.28 -10.10
C ALA A 11 -1.19 2.74 -10.02
N SER A 12 -0.94 3.98 -10.41
CA SER A 12 0.34 4.64 -10.16
C SER A 12 0.42 5.10 -8.71
N VAL A 13 1.44 4.64 -7.99
CA VAL A 13 1.66 4.95 -6.57
C VAL A 13 3.07 5.46 -6.35
N CYS A 14 3.21 6.42 -5.43
CA CYS A 14 4.51 6.96 -5.03
C CYS A 14 4.84 6.50 -3.60
N PHE A 15 5.99 5.85 -3.44
CA PHE A 15 6.52 5.47 -2.13
C PHE A 15 7.86 6.18 -1.94
N GLY A 16 7.86 7.26 -1.15
CA GLY A 16 9.02 8.16 -1.08
C GLY A 16 9.27 8.86 -2.41
N GLU A 17 10.48 8.73 -2.94
CA GLU A 17 10.90 9.32 -4.22
C GLU A 17 10.73 8.38 -5.41
N SER A 18 10.24 7.16 -5.18
CA SER A 18 10.08 6.13 -6.21
C SER A 18 8.62 5.98 -6.63
N THR A 19 8.39 5.92 -7.94
CA THR A 19 7.07 5.68 -8.55
C THR A 19 6.96 4.22 -8.98
N PHE A 20 5.82 3.60 -8.68
CA PHE A 20 5.51 2.22 -9.04
C PHE A 20 4.10 2.14 -9.64
N LEU A 21 3.86 1.07 -10.39
CA LEU A 21 2.53 0.54 -10.61
C LEU A 21 2.22 -0.48 -9.52
N ALA A 22 1.04 -0.42 -8.92
CA ALA A 22 0.62 -1.41 -7.94
C ALA A 22 -0.84 -1.81 -8.14
N LYS A 23 -1.14 -3.06 -7.80
CA LYS A 23 -2.51 -3.55 -7.62
C LYS A 23 -2.56 -4.48 -6.42
N ALA A 24 -3.64 -4.46 -5.68
CA ALA A 24 -3.77 -5.28 -4.48
C ALA A 24 -5.21 -5.72 -4.25
N CYS A 25 -5.36 -6.90 -3.66
CA CYS A 25 -6.63 -7.41 -3.20
C CYS A 25 -6.52 -7.76 -1.71
N PHE A 26 -7.40 -7.18 -0.90
CA PHE A 26 -7.50 -7.44 0.54
C PHE A 26 -8.84 -8.11 0.84
N GLY A 27 -8.80 -9.31 1.43
CA GLY A 27 -9.96 -10.01 1.97
C GLY A 27 -9.85 -10.19 3.48
N ASP A 28 -10.80 -10.90 4.08
CA ASP A 28 -10.84 -11.14 5.53
C ASP A 28 -9.80 -12.17 6.00
N THR A 29 -9.28 -12.98 5.07
CA THR A 29 -8.35 -14.08 5.35
C THR A 29 -6.93 -13.85 4.84
N GLY A 30 -6.68 -12.71 4.19
CA GLY A 30 -5.36 -12.38 3.68
C GLY A 30 -5.37 -11.25 2.66
N TYR A 31 -4.21 -11.02 2.07
CA TYR A 31 -4.05 -10.10 0.96
C TYR A 31 -3.10 -10.66 -0.10
N VAL A 32 -3.19 -10.08 -1.29
CA VAL A 32 -2.23 -10.25 -2.37
C VAL A 32 -1.90 -8.86 -2.91
N LEU A 33 -0.62 -8.59 -3.12
CA LEU A 33 -0.08 -7.32 -3.60
C LEU A 33 0.89 -7.59 -4.75
N LEU A 34 0.75 -6.84 -5.83
CA LEU A 34 1.67 -6.84 -6.96
C LEU A 34 2.18 -5.40 -7.17
N ILE A 35 3.49 -5.25 -7.31
CA ILE A 35 4.16 -3.95 -7.49
C ILE A 35 5.13 -4.07 -8.66
N SER A 36 5.20 -3.06 -9.52
CA SER A 36 6.12 -2.99 -10.65
C SER A 36 6.74 -1.59 -10.76
N ASP A 37 8.03 -1.53 -11.05
CA ASP A 37 8.74 -0.29 -11.42
C ASP A 37 8.91 -0.15 -12.94
N LEU A 38 8.13 -0.92 -13.72
CA LEU A 38 8.23 -1.11 -15.18
C LEU A 38 9.48 -1.87 -15.66
N SER A 39 10.43 -2.19 -14.77
CA SER A 39 11.62 -2.99 -15.08
C SER A 39 11.58 -4.37 -14.44
N SER A 40 10.88 -4.51 -13.32
CA SER A 40 10.76 -5.69 -12.50
C SER A 40 9.37 -5.71 -11.85
N VAL A 41 8.89 -6.91 -11.56
CA VAL A 41 7.62 -7.11 -10.87
C VAL A 41 7.87 -7.88 -9.59
N TRP A 42 7.31 -7.39 -8.48
CA TRP A 42 7.35 -8.02 -7.17
C TRP A 42 5.94 -8.37 -6.71
N TYR A 43 5.87 -9.39 -5.87
CA TYR A 43 4.65 -9.97 -5.38
C TYR A 43 4.76 -10.31 -3.89
N GLU A 44 3.65 -10.14 -3.18
CA GLU A 44 3.46 -10.78 -1.89
C GLU A 44 2.04 -11.34 -1.77
N SER A 45 1.92 -12.54 -1.20
CA SER A 45 0.67 -13.04 -0.62
C SER A 45 0.87 -13.37 0.84
N ALA A 46 -0.05 -12.91 1.68
CA ALA A 46 -0.06 -13.20 3.10
C ALA A 46 -1.44 -13.70 3.52
N ASP A 47 -1.46 -14.88 4.14
CA ASP A 47 -2.66 -15.47 4.73
C ASP A 47 -2.84 -15.04 6.20
N VAL A 48 -3.89 -15.56 6.85
CA VAL A 48 -4.19 -15.28 8.26
C VAL A 48 -3.00 -15.58 9.19
N LYS A 49 -2.20 -16.61 8.89
CA LYS A 49 -1.07 -17.01 9.75
C LYS A 49 0.07 -16.01 9.62
N VAL A 50 0.44 -15.66 8.39
CA VAL A 50 1.48 -14.66 8.12
C VAL A 50 1.08 -13.31 8.70
N VAL A 51 -0.17 -12.89 8.50
CA VAL A 51 -0.68 -11.61 9.01
C VAL A 51 -0.73 -11.61 10.53
N GLY A 52 -1.22 -12.69 11.14
CA GLY A 52 -1.29 -12.83 12.60
C GLY A 52 0.08 -12.84 13.26
N GLN A 53 1.07 -13.47 12.65
CA GLN A 53 2.44 -13.51 13.18
C GLN A 53 3.12 -12.15 13.03
N ARG A 54 3.16 -11.60 11.81
CA ARG A 54 3.85 -10.34 11.51
C ARG A 54 3.23 -9.15 12.25
N SER A 55 1.90 -9.12 12.40
CA SER A 55 1.24 -8.05 13.16
C SER A 55 1.67 -8.04 14.63
N LYS A 56 1.84 -9.20 15.27
CA LYS A 56 2.34 -9.31 16.66
C LYS A 56 3.80 -8.88 16.78
N GLU A 57 4.62 -9.25 15.80
CA GLU A 57 6.05 -8.89 15.77
C GLU A 57 6.24 -7.37 15.65
N LEU A 58 5.50 -6.74 14.73
CA LEU A 58 5.61 -5.31 14.44
C LEU A 58 4.83 -4.42 15.41
N ASN A 59 3.71 -4.91 15.98
CA ASN A 59 2.80 -4.13 16.79
C ASN A 59 2.59 -4.75 18.17
N LYS A 60 3.66 -4.86 18.97
CA LYS A 60 3.67 -5.54 20.28
C LYS A 60 2.61 -5.07 21.29
N ARG A 61 2.11 -3.83 21.15
CA ARG A 61 1.09 -3.23 22.02
C ARG A 61 -0.34 -3.35 21.48
N LEU A 62 -0.49 -3.75 20.21
CA LEU A 62 -1.78 -3.81 19.53
C LEU A 62 -2.29 -5.26 19.55
N THR A 63 -3.39 -5.50 20.26
CA THR A 63 -4.07 -6.80 20.26
C THR A 63 -5.37 -6.66 19.48
N VAL A 64 -5.36 -7.08 18.21
CA VAL A 64 -6.52 -7.00 17.31
C VAL A 64 -6.68 -8.30 16.53
N HIS A 65 -7.92 -8.60 16.13
CA HIS A 65 -8.19 -9.73 15.24
C HIS A 65 -7.58 -9.49 13.85
N VAL A 66 -7.16 -10.57 13.19
CA VAL A 66 -6.50 -10.51 11.87
C VAL A 66 -7.39 -9.87 10.81
N SER A 67 -8.71 -10.12 10.82
CA SER A 67 -9.66 -9.48 9.90
C SER A 67 -9.70 -7.97 10.08
N SER A 68 -9.72 -7.47 11.33
CA SER A 68 -9.65 -6.04 11.63
C SER A 68 -8.33 -5.43 11.18
N PHE A 69 -7.22 -6.16 11.33
CA PHE A 69 -5.91 -5.74 10.84
C PHE A 69 -5.87 -5.64 9.32
N LEU A 70 -6.41 -6.63 8.61
CA LEU A 70 -6.53 -6.64 7.14
C LEU A 70 -7.43 -5.51 6.63
N HIS A 71 -8.55 -5.26 7.29
CA HIS A 71 -9.41 -4.13 6.98
C HIS A 71 -8.68 -2.80 7.18
N ARG A 72 -7.84 -2.70 8.22
CA ARG A 72 -7.01 -1.52 8.42
C ARG A 72 -5.98 -1.34 7.29
N LEU A 73 -5.28 -2.41 6.87
CA LEU A 73 -4.35 -2.35 5.73
C LEU A 73 -5.07 -1.92 4.45
N ARG A 74 -6.26 -2.49 4.19
CA ARG A 74 -7.10 -2.10 3.07
C ARG A 74 -7.42 -0.61 3.08
N ASN A 75 -7.81 -0.06 4.23
CA ASN A 75 -8.11 1.37 4.37
C ASN A 75 -6.90 2.28 4.14
N LEU A 76 -5.68 1.78 4.38
CA LEU A 76 -4.44 2.52 4.12
C LEU A 76 -4.04 2.45 2.63
N MET A 77 -4.27 1.31 1.97
CA MET A 77 -3.80 1.06 0.60
C MET A 77 -4.82 1.43 -0.47
N CYS A 78 -6.12 1.16 -0.27
CA CYS A 78 -7.15 1.41 -1.29
C CYS A 78 -7.20 2.86 -1.80
N PRO A 79 -7.04 3.91 -0.96
CA PRO A 79 -6.99 5.28 -1.47
C PRO A 79 -5.81 5.55 -2.42
N LEU A 80 -4.70 4.82 -2.26
CA LEU A 80 -3.55 4.89 -3.17
C LEU A 80 -3.80 4.13 -4.47
N LEU A 81 -4.59 3.05 -4.39
CA LEU A 81 -4.87 2.17 -5.52
C LEU A 81 -6.12 2.55 -6.31
N ALA A 82 -6.91 3.50 -5.81
CA ALA A 82 -8.06 4.03 -6.52
C ALA A 82 -7.56 4.94 -7.65
N GLU A 83 -7.84 4.57 -8.89
CA GLU A 83 -7.62 5.44 -10.03
C GLU A 83 -8.35 6.78 -9.80
N GLN A 84 -7.61 7.89 -9.73
CA GLN A 84 -8.24 9.20 -9.78
C GLN A 84 -8.83 9.38 -11.18
N PRO A 85 -10.15 9.63 -11.33
CA PRO A 85 -10.72 9.88 -12.64
C PRO A 85 -10.08 11.12 -13.24
N HIS A 86 -9.38 10.93 -14.36
CA HIS A 86 -8.77 11.99 -15.15
C HIS A 86 -9.86 12.88 -15.77
N THR A 87 -10.34 13.89 -15.05
CA THR A 87 -10.87 15.10 -15.69
C THR A 87 -9.72 16.10 -15.84
N ALA A 88 -9.50 16.50 -17.09
CA ALA A 88 -8.45 17.42 -17.53
C ALA A 88 -8.21 18.57 -16.55
N THR A 89 -6.94 18.75 -16.16
CA THR A 89 -6.39 19.99 -15.56
C THR A 89 -7.32 20.68 -14.56
N SER A 90 -7.56 20.02 -13.43
CA SER A 90 -7.96 20.72 -12.22
C SER A 90 -7.23 20.11 -11.03
N PHE A 91 -6.15 20.77 -10.60
CA PHE A 91 -5.61 20.60 -9.27
C PHE A 91 -6.66 21.17 -8.30
N SER A 92 -7.57 20.32 -7.84
CA SER A 92 -8.55 20.67 -6.83
C SER A 92 -8.51 19.67 -5.70
N CYS A 93 -7.71 19.99 -4.69
CA CYS A 93 -7.91 19.49 -3.34
C CYS A 93 -9.05 20.28 -2.69
N GLN A 94 -10.28 19.77 -2.81
CA GLN A 94 -11.46 20.31 -2.12
C GLN A 94 -12.13 19.22 -1.27
N ASN A 95 -11.63 19.19 -0.03
CA ASN A 95 -12.34 19.11 1.24
C ASN A 95 -13.55 18.14 1.38
N THR A 96 -13.35 17.09 2.18
CA THR A 96 -14.14 16.91 3.42
C THR A 96 -13.23 16.28 4.49
N ALA A 97 -12.81 17.12 5.45
CA ALA A 97 -12.18 16.78 6.74
C ALA A 97 -10.76 16.15 6.79
N THR A 98 -9.97 16.19 5.72
CA THR A 98 -8.51 15.96 5.81
C THR A 98 -7.77 16.88 4.85
N SER A 99 -6.89 17.74 5.35
CA SER A 99 -6.11 18.68 4.54
C SER A 99 -5.00 17.94 3.79
N PHE A 100 -5.14 17.84 2.46
CA PHE A 100 -4.05 17.48 1.57
C PHE A 100 -3.48 18.77 0.98
N SER A 101 -2.20 19.08 1.23
CA SER A 101 -1.50 20.15 0.52
C SER A 101 -0.81 19.57 -0.71
N CYS A 102 -1.11 20.12 -1.87
CA CYS A 102 -0.41 19.81 -3.11
C CYS A 102 0.44 21.04 -3.47
N GLN A 103 1.76 20.92 -3.43
CA GLN A 103 2.66 21.94 -3.96
C GLN A 103 3.20 21.48 -5.31
N ASN A 104 2.98 22.30 -6.34
CA ASN A 104 3.45 22.06 -7.70
C ASN A 104 4.84 22.67 -7.88
N THR A 105 5.85 21.82 -7.96
CA THR A 105 7.14 22.15 -8.58
C THR A 105 7.43 21.04 -9.58
N ALA A 106 7.81 21.41 -10.80
CA ALA A 106 7.70 20.66 -12.05
C ALA A 106 8.39 19.27 -12.16
N THR A 107 8.69 18.59 -11.06
CA THR A 107 9.37 17.29 -11.04
C THR A 107 8.92 16.35 -9.92
N SER A 108 7.95 16.67 -9.06
CA SER A 108 7.43 15.70 -8.09
C SER A 108 6.02 16.04 -7.58
N PHE A 109 5.16 15.03 -7.52
CA PHE A 109 3.89 15.08 -6.81
C PHE A 109 4.06 14.34 -5.49
N SER A 110 4.03 15.07 -4.37
CA SER A 110 3.97 14.44 -3.05
C SER A 110 2.56 14.62 -2.48
N CYS A 111 1.89 13.51 -2.21
CA CYS A 111 0.67 13.46 -1.42
C CYS A 111 1.04 13.12 0.02
N GLN A 112 1.25 14.14 0.85
CA GLN A 112 1.54 13.95 2.27
C GLN A 112 0.23 13.64 3.01
N ASN A 113 -0.02 12.36 3.30
CA ASN A 113 -0.93 11.98 4.38
C ASN A 113 -0.18 12.21 5.70
N THR A 114 -0.59 13.21 6.49
CA THR A 114 0.13 13.62 7.70
C THR A 114 0.16 12.56 8.82
N ALA A 115 -0.61 11.47 8.70
CA ALA A 115 -0.60 10.37 9.67
C ALA A 115 -0.12 9.02 9.10
N THR A 116 0.08 8.88 7.78
CA THR A 116 0.54 7.62 7.18
C THR A 116 1.72 7.87 6.26
N SER A 117 2.85 7.22 6.56
CA SER A 117 4.07 7.27 5.78
C SER A 117 4.32 5.93 5.10
N PHE A 118 4.69 5.99 3.84
CA PHE A 118 5.13 4.85 3.05
C PHE A 118 6.60 5.06 2.66
N SER A 119 7.41 4.03 2.84
CA SER A 119 8.79 4.00 2.35
C SER A 119 9.09 2.64 1.75
N CYS A 120 9.91 2.62 0.71
CA CYS A 120 10.32 1.37 0.08
C CYS A 120 11.84 1.22 0.08
N HIS A 121 12.30 -0.02 0.21
CA HIS A 121 13.71 -0.37 0.09
C HIS A 121 13.87 -1.64 -0.73
N ARG A 122 14.80 -1.60 -1.69
CA ARG A 122 15.22 -2.80 -2.40
C ARG A 122 16.08 -3.64 -1.48
N VAL A 123 15.77 -4.93 -1.42
CA VAL A 123 16.57 -5.94 -0.73
C VAL A 123 17.10 -6.93 -1.76
N ALA A 124 18.09 -7.75 -1.39
CA ALA A 124 18.65 -8.74 -2.30
C ALA A 124 17.54 -9.68 -2.82
N GLY A 125 17.18 -9.52 -4.09
CA GLY A 125 16.12 -10.30 -4.73
C GLY A 125 14.70 -9.91 -4.33
N GLY A 126 14.42 -8.72 -3.81
CA GLY A 126 13.06 -8.33 -3.43
C GLY A 126 12.84 -6.84 -3.21
N LEU A 127 11.60 -6.50 -2.86
CA LEU A 127 11.17 -5.15 -2.53
C LEU A 127 10.42 -5.19 -1.20
N ASN A 128 10.90 -4.42 -0.22
CA ASN A 128 10.17 -4.23 1.02
C ASN A 128 9.48 -2.86 0.99
N LEU A 129 8.20 -2.85 1.34
CA LEU A 129 7.40 -1.64 1.49
C LEU A 129 6.97 -1.51 2.95
N HIS A 130 7.48 -0.48 3.62
CA HIS A 130 7.14 -0.15 5.00
C HIS A 130 5.98 0.83 5.03
N VAL A 131 5.02 0.56 5.90
CA VAL A 131 3.88 1.42 6.20
C VAL A 131 3.90 1.75 7.67
N LYS A 132 3.96 3.05 7.97
CA LYS A 132 3.79 3.58 9.32
C LYS A 132 2.53 4.42 9.37
N SER A 133 1.66 4.16 10.32
CA SER A 133 0.41 4.89 10.52
C SER A 133 0.06 5.00 12.01
N GLU A 134 -1.12 5.53 12.33
CA GLU A 134 -1.65 5.60 13.69
C GLU A 134 -3.08 5.05 13.78
N LEU A 135 -3.36 4.19 14.76
CA LEU A 135 -4.68 3.66 15.07
C LEU A 135 -5.05 4.07 16.51
N SER A 136 -5.97 5.03 16.64
CA SER A 136 -6.49 5.49 17.95
C SER A 136 -5.38 5.93 18.94
N GLY A 137 -4.42 6.73 18.48
CA GLY A 137 -3.28 7.16 19.30
C GLY A 137 -2.17 6.12 19.47
N LEU A 138 -2.31 4.92 18.90
CA LEU A 138 -1.28 3.90 18.91
C LEU A 138 -0.56 3.83 17.57
N PRO A 139 0.78 3.72 17.55
CA PRO A 139 1.50 3.56 16.31
C PRO A 139 1.16 2.20 15.69
N PHE A 140 0.97 2.21 14.38
CA PHE A 140 0.64 1.05 13.56
C PHE A 140 1.73 0.87 12.50
N TYR A 141 2.30 -0.33 12.42
CA TYR A 141 3.37 -0.67 11.50
C TYR A 141 3.01 -1.89 10.67
N TRP A 142 3.40 -1.86 9.40
CA TRP A 142 3.35 -3.01 8.52
C TRP A 142 4.50 -3.01 7.54
N ASP A 143 5.06 -4.18 7.27
CA ASP A 143 6.06 -4.39 6.22
C ASP A 143 5.48 -5.38 5.22
N PHE A 144 5.41 -4.99 3.96
CA PHE A 144 5.19 -5.90 2.84
C PHE A 144 6.54 -6.44 2.38
N HIS A 145 6.69 -7.77 2.34
CA HIS A 145 7.93 -8.44 1.91
C HIS A 145 7.73 -9.04 0.53
N CYS A 146 7.93 -8.24 -0.51
CA CYS A 146 7.63 -8.65 -1.88
C CYS A 146 8.83 -9.38 -2.50
N CYS A 147 8.64 -10.63 -2.91
CA CYS A 147 9.60 -11.40 -3.69
C CYS A 147 9.40 -11.15 -5.20
N PRO A 148 10.33 -11.57 -6.09
CA PRO A 148 10.13 -11.42 -7.53
C PRO A 148 8.89 -12.20 -7.95
N ALA A 149 8.01 -11.56 -8.72
CA ALA A 149 6.78 -12.20 -9.14
C ALA A 149 7.09 -13.37 -10.09
N PRO A 150 6.51 -14.57 -9.88
CA PRO A 150 6.54 -15.63 -10.88
C PRO A 150 5.94 -15.14 -12.20
N VAL A 151 6.46 -15.69 -13.30
CA VAL A 151 6.11 -15.31 -14.69
C VAL A 151 4.61 -15.44 -14.96
N GLU A 152 3.92 -16.35 -14.27
CA GLU A 152 2.48 -16.61 -14.45
C GLU A 152 1.56 -15.50 -13.92
N MET A 153 2.08 -14.55 -13.15
CA MET A 153 1.28 -13.47 -12.53
C MET A 153 1.48 -12.09 -13.18
N VAL A 154 2.37 -11.99 -14.17
CA VAL A 154 2.67 -10.76 -14.91
C VAL A 154 1.79 -10.65 -16.14
#